data_AF-A0A915BFC0-F1
#
_entry.id   AF-A0A915BFC0-F1
#
_cell.length_a   1.000
_cell.length_b   1.000
_cell.length_c   1.000
_cell.angle_alpha   90.00
_cell.angle_beta   90.00
_cell.angle_gamma   90.00
#
_symmetry.space_group_name_H-M   'P 1'
#
loop_
_entity.id
_entity.type
_entity.pdbx_description
1 polymer ?
#
loop_
_entity_poly.entity_id
_entity_poly.type
_entity_poly.pdbx_seq_one_letter_code
_entity_poly.pdbx_strand_id
1 'polypeptide(L)'
;MRGARERKRVHFLAKQFEADDLISSSELRLIVNGMSDPFGVVMLNSHALDITLNWLCNTKHMRDVHNRTLFFTLDEVARRGLIEFYPTLRIFRWNAPCLKVIHVKSISQLSA
;
A
#
# COMPACT_ATOMS: atom_id res chain seq x y z
N MET A 1 -2.69 -33.44 0.36
CA MET A 1 -3.86 -32.54 0.14
C MET A 1 -3.64 -31.06 0.50
N ARG A 2 -2.67 -30.67 1.37
CA ARG A 2 -2.41 -29.24 1.72
C ARG A 2 -1.97 -28.37 0.54
N GLY A 3 -1.05 -28.83 -0.30
CA GLY A 3 -0.49 -28.02 -1.39
C GLY A 3 -1.50 -27.61 -2.48
N ALA A 4 -2.55 -28.41 -2.73
CA ALA A 4 -3.59 -28.03 -3.69
C ALA A 4 -4.52 -26.92 -3.16
N ARG A 5 -4.77 -26.89 -1.85
CA ARG A 5 -5.57 -25.86 -1.19
C ARG A 5 -4.82 -24.52 -1.13
N GLU A 6 -3.51 -24.59 -0.86
CA GLU A 6 -2.64 -23.42 -0.81
C GLU A 6 -2.47 -22.75 -2.17
N ARG A 7 -2.28 -23.53 -3.25
CA ARG A 7 -2.25 -23.00 -4.63
C ARG A 7 -3.55 -22.30 -5.02
N LYS A 8 -4.70 -22.89 -4.70
CA LYS A 8 -6.02 -22.25 -4.96
C LYS A 8 -6.17 -20.93 -4.20
N ARG A 9 -5.67 -20.87 -2.95
CA ARG A 9 -5.69 -19.65 -2.14
C ARG A 9 -4.80 -18.57 -2.73
N VAL A 10 -3.54 -18.87 -3.05
CA VAL A 10 -2.63 -17.90 -3.67
C VAL A 10 -3.19 -17.38 -4.99
N HIS A 11 -3.73 -18.25 -5.83
CA HIS A 11 -4.38 -17.84 -7.09
C HIS A 11 -5.58 -16.90 -6.86
N PHE A 12 -6.41 -17.16 -5.84
CA PHE A 12 -7.52 -16.27 -5.49
C PHE A 12 -7.06 -14.90 -4.98
N LEU A 13 -5.99 -14.84 -4.18
CA LEU A 13 -5.47 -13.57 -3.65
C LEU A 13 -4.77 -12.75 -4.74
N ALA A 14 -4.10 -13.41 -5.69
CA ALA A 14 -3.43 -12.74 -6.81
C ALA A 14 -4.39 -11.94 -7.71
N LYS A 15 -5.66 -12.36 -7.81
CA LYS A 15 -6.70 -11.62 -8.55
C LYS A 15 -7.05 -10.25 -7.96
N GLN A 16 -6.52 -9.91 -6.78
CA GLN A 16 -6.69 -8.58 -6.19
C GLN A 16 -5.55 -7.62 -6.58
N PHE A 17 -4.59 -8.10 -7.35
CA PHE A 17 -3.42 -7.35 -7.84
C PHE A 17 -3.33 -7.42 -9.35
N GLU A 18 -4.43 -7.11 -10.04
CA GLU A 18 -4.41 -7.06 -11.50
C GLU A 18 -3.90 -5.69 -11.95
N ALA A 19 -2.96 -5.68 -12.91
CA ALA A 19 -2.40 -4.45 -13.44
C ALA A 19 -3.49 -3.57 -14.10
N ASP A 20 -4.51 -4.20 -14.67
CA ASP A 20 -5.63 -3.51 -15.31
C ASP A 20 -6.43 -2.64 -14.32
N ASP A 21 -6.55 -3.06 -13.06
CA ASP A 21 -7.17 -2.26 -11.99
C ASP A 21 -6.36 -0.99 -11.69
N LEU A 22 -5.03 -1.05 -11.81
CA LEU A 22 -4.18 0.13 -11.67
C LEU A 22 -4.26 1.03 -12.89
N ILE A 23 -4.19 0.46 -14.09
CA ILE A 23 -4.17 1.21 -15.35
C ILE A 23 -5.50 1.95 -15.55
N SER A 24 -6.62 1.32 -15.16
CA SER A 24 -7.94 1.92 -15.24
C SER A 24 -8.22 2.96 -14.14
N SER A 25 -7.38 3.05 -13.10
CA SER A 25 -7.58 3.97 -11.98
C SER A 25 -7.40 5.43 -12.40
N SER A 26 -8.50 6.19 -12.43
CA SER A 26 -8.48 7.63 -12.71
C SER A 26 -7.70 8.42 -11.65
N GLU A 27 -7.79 8.02 -10.38
CA GLU A 27 -7.04 8.62 -9.28
C GLU A 27 -5.54 8.47 -9.48
N LEU A 28 -5.07 7.24 -9.78
CA LEU A 28 -3.65 6.99 -10.03
C LEU A 28 -3.17 7.77 -11.25
N ARG A 29 -3.96 7.80 -12.33
CA ARG A 29 -3.65 8.58 -13.54
C ARG A 29 -3.53 10.07 -13.24
N LEU A 30 -4.42 10.64 -12.43
CA LEU A 30 -4.36 12.06 -12.04
C LEU A 30 -3.10 12.37 -11.23
N ILE A 31 -2.74 11.50 -10.29
CA ILE A 31 -1.53 11.67 -9.47
C ILE A 31 -0.29 11.63 -10.37
N VAL A 32 -0.16 10.60 -11.20
CA VAL A 32 0.99 10.39 -12.10
C VAL A 32 1.11 11.52 -13.12
N ASN A 33 0.02 11.96 -13.74
CA ASN A 33 0.03 13.09 -14.70
C ASN A 33 0.48 14.40 -14.05
N GLY A 34 0.31 14.53 -12.73
CA GLY A 34 0.77 15.70 -11.98
C GLY A 34 2.24 15.61 -11.52
N MET A 35 2.95 14.53 -11.83
CA MET A 35 4.34 14.30 -11.43
C MET A 35 5.31 14.63 -12.58
N SER A 36 6.52 15.07 -12.21
CA SER A 36 7.62 15.29 -13.15
C SER A 36 8.49 14.04 -13.25
N ASP A 37 8.81 13.61 -14.46
CA ASP A 37 9.76 12.52 -14.68
C ASP A 37 11.22 12.96 -14.44
N PRO A 38 12.07 12.09 -13.84
CA PRO A 38 11.75 10.77 -13.30
C PRO A 38 11.20 10.85 -11.86
N PHE A 39 10.34 9.92 -11.45
CA PHE A 39 9.86 9.81 -10.08
C PHE A 39 10.08 8.41 -9.47
N GLY A 40 10.14 8.34 -8.14
CA GLY A 40 10.24 7.10 -7.39
C GLY A 40 8.88 6.62 -6.88
N VAL A 41 8.77 5.31 -6.62
CA VAL A 41 7.58 4.70 -6.02
C VAL A 41 8.00 3.97 -4.74
N VAL A 42 7.31 4.25 -3.65
CA VAL A 42 7.44 3.53 -2.38
C VAL A 42 6.12 2.82 -2.10
N MET A 43 6.13 1.49 -2.11
CA MET A 43 4.98 0.68 -1.75
C MET A 43 5.09 0.21 -0.30
N LEU A 44 4.04 0.42 0.50
CA LEU A 44 4.07 0.15 1.94
C LEU A 44 2.71 -0.23 2.53
N ASN A 45 2.76 -1.02 3.61
CA ASN A 45 1.63 -1.29 4.50
C ASN A 45 1.94 -0.72 5.90
N SER A 46 1.06 -0.95 6.87
CA SER A 46 1.19 -0.47 8.24
C SER A 46 2.48 -0.89 8.93
N HIS A 47 3.02 -2.07 8.59
CA HIS A 47 4.26 -2.59 9.18
C HIS A 47 5.52 -1.85 8.69
N ALA A 48 5.45 -1.20 7.52
CA ALA A 48 6.53 -0.41 6.96
C ALA A 48 6.36 1.10 7.20
N LEU A 49 5.32 1.51 7.96
CA LEU A 49 5.03 2.92 8.21
C LEU A 49 6.17 3.61 8.96
N ASP A 50 6.63 3.04 10.08
CA ASP A 50 7.64 3.68 10.94
C ASP A 50 8.97 3.91 10.22
N ILE A 51 9.44 2.92 9.46
CA ILE A 51 10.67 3.06 8.68
C ILE A 51 10.51 4.09 7.55
N THR A 52 9.32 4.19 6.96
CA THR A 52 9.03 5.21 5.94
C THR A 52 8.99 6.61 6.54
N LEU A 53 8.39 6.79 7.72
CA LEU A 53 8.38 8.07 8.43
C LEU A 53 9.81 8.50 8.82
N ASN A 54 10.66 7.55 9.22
CA ASN A 54 12.08 7.82 9.46
C ASN A 54 12.79 8.25 8.16
N TRP A 55 12.57 7.56 7.04
CA TRP A 55 13.12 7.96 5.74
C TRP A 55 12.65 9.36 5.31
N LEU A 56 11.38 9.70 5.47
CA LEU A 56 10.84 11.03 5.18
C LEU A 56 11.56 12.11 6.01
N CYS A 57 11.79 11.85 7.31
CA CYS A 57 12.53 12.76 8.18
C CYS A 57 13.98 12.96 7.73
N ASN A 58 14.68 11.87 7.39
CA ASN A 58 16.08 11.92 6.97
C ASN A 58 16.27 12.60 5.61
N THR A 59 15.24 12.61 4.78
CA THR A 59 15.27 13.19 3.42
C THR A 59 14.59 14.56 3.32
N LYS A 60 14.06 15.12 4.42
CA LYS A 60 13.26 16.36 4.40
C LYS A 60 13.97 17.58 3.78
N HIS A 61 15.30 17.62 3.86
CA HIS A 61 16.13 18.71 3.32
C HIS A 61 16.72 18.39 1.94
N MET A 62 16.50 17.18 1.43
CA MET A 62 16.94 16.80 0.10
C MET A 62 15.96 17.37 -0.93
N ARG A 63 16.49 18.13 -1.89
CA ARG A 63 15.68 18.83 -2.88
C ARG A 63 14.74 17.87 -3.61
N ASP A 64 13.44 18.12 -3.47
CA ASP A 64 12.35 17.54 -4.26
C ASP A 64 12.11 16.03 -4.08
N VAL A 65 12.76 15.38 -3.10
CA VAL A 65 12.63 13.93 -2.89
C VAL A 65 11.18 13.53 -2.58
N HIS A 66 10.50 14.25 -1.69
CA HIS A 66 9.13 13.92 -1.28
C HIS A 66 8.13 14.15 -2.42
N ASN A 67 8.26 15.27 -3.14
CA ASN A 67 7.38 15.63 -4.26
C ASN A 67 7.51 14.69 -5.46
N ARG A 68 8.71 14.13 -5.67
CA ARG A 68 9.01 13.13 -6.71
C ARG A 68 8.88 11.69 -6.22
N THR A 69 8.21 11.47 -5.09
CA THR A 69 7.92 10.12 -4.60
C THR A 69 6.41 9.90 -4.55
N LEU A 70 5.96 8.84 -5.21
CA LEU A 70 4.60 8.33 -5.10
C LEU A 70 4.57 7.26 -4.00
N PHE A 71 3.71 7.43 -3.00
CA PHE A 71 3.49 6.44 -1.95
C PHE A 71 2.28 5.57 -2.28
N PHE A 72 2.54 4.28 -2.48
CA PHE A 72 1.54 3.27 -2.77
C PHE A 72 1.17 2.54 -1.47
N THR A 73 0.13 3.00 -0.78
CA THR A 73 -0.28 2.40 0.50
C THR A 73 -1.21 1.21 0.28
N LEU A 74 -0.93 0.09 0.93
CA LEU A 74 -1.69 -1.16 0.81
C LEU A 74 -2.82 -1.29 1.85
N ASP A 75 -2.84 -0.41 2.84
CA ASP A 75 -3.88 -0.33 3.85
C ASP A 75 -4.14 1.10 4.32
N GLU A 76 -5.25 1.28 5.03
CA GLU A 76 -5.71 2.59 5.52
C GLU A 76 -4.89 3.10 6.72
N VAL A 77 -4.24 2.20 7.46
CA VAL A 77 -3.40 2.61 8.60
C VAL A 77 -2.16 3.33 8.09
N ALA A 78 -1.49 2.79 7.06
CA ALA A 78 -0.35 3.44 6.41
C ALA A 78 -0.75 4.77 5.76
N ARG A 79 -1.88 4.82 5.04
CA ARG A 79 -2.38 6.06 4.42
C ARG A 79 -2.58 7.17 5.43
N ARG A 80 -3.29 6.87 6.53
CA ARG A 80 -3.56 7.87 7.58
C ARG A 80 -2.28 8.29 8.29
N GLY A 81 -1.39 7.34 8.61
CA GLY A 81 -0.11 7.66 9.24
C GLY A 81 0.75 8.59 8.40
N LEU A 82 0.82 8.38 7.07
CA LEU A 82 1.53 9.30 6.19
C LEU A 82 0.89 10.70 6.16
N ILE A 83 -0.44 10.80 6.02
CA ILE A 83 -1.16 12.08 5.94
C ILE A 83 -1.08 12.87 7.25
N GLU A 84 -1.10 12.19 8.39
CA GLU A 84 -1.03 12.80 9.72
C GLU A 84 0.26 13.59 9.91
N PHE A 85 1.41 13.04 9.48
CA PHE A 85 2.71 13.70 9.64
C PHE A 85 3.14 14.51 8.41
N TYR A 86 2.71 14.11 7.20
CA TYR A 86 3.12 14.71 5.92
C TYR A 86 1.90 14.85 4.98
N PRO A 87 1.05 15.88 5.16
CA PRO A 87 -0.24 16.00 4.46
C PRO A 87 -0.13 16.30 2.96
N THR A 88 1.05 16.69 2.47
CA THR A 88 1.28 17.08 1.07
C THR A 88 1.85 15.96 0.20
N LEU A 89 2.07 14.76 0.76
CA LEU A 89 2.59 13.62 -0.01
C LEU A 89 1.60 13.18 -1.09
N ARG A 90 2.14 12.74 -2.21
CA ARG A 90 1.38 12.07 -3.27
C ARG A 90 1.15 10.62 -2.88
N ILE A 91 -0.05 10.30 -2.42
CA ILE A 91 -0.40 8.98 -1.91
C ILE A 91 -1.50 8.39 -2.78
N PHE A 92 -1.30 7.17 -3.25
CA PHE A 92 -2.35 6.34 -3.84
C PHE A 92 -2.58 5.12 -2.95
N ARG A 93 -3.83 4.84 -2.58
CA ARG A 93 -4.17 3.65 -1.78
C ARG A 93 -4.66 2.52 -2.67
N TRP A 94 -3.86 1.47 -2.81
CA TRP A 94 -4.33 0.22 -3.39
C TRP A 94 -5.18 -0.53 -2.38
N ASN A 95 -6.47 -0.67 -2.66
CA ASN A 95 -7.31 -1.57 -1.87
C ASN A 95 -6.99 -3.04 -2.21
N ALA A 96 -6.16 -3.67 -1.38
CA ALA A 96 -5.87 -5.11 -1.47
C ALA A 96 -6.41 -5.84 -0.21
N PRO A 97 -7.71 -6.21 -0.17
CA PRO A 97 -8.31 -6.90 0.98
C PRO A 97 -7.54 -8.12 1.50
N CYS A 98 -6.85 -8.85 0.62
CA CYS A 98 -6.05 -10.02 0.96
C CYS A 98 -4.83 -9.73 1.86
N LEU A 99 -4.32 -8.49 1.83
CA LEU A 99 -3.23 -8.04 2.70
C LEU A 99 -3.73 -7.46 4.02
N LYS A 100 -5.04 -7.31 4.19
CA LYS A 100 -5.60 -6.96 5.49
C LYS A 100 -5.32 -8.13 6.42
N VAL A 101 -4.66 -7.86 7.54
CA VAL A 101 -4.49 -8.84 8.61
C VAL A 101 -5.89 -9.29 9.00
N ILE A 102 -6.25 -10.51 8.60
CA ILE A 102 -7.42 -11.18 9.17
C ILE A 102 -7.00 -11.47 10.60
N HIS A 103 -7.53 -10.72 11.57
CA HIS A 103 -7.61 -11.23 12.93
C HIS A 103 -8.41 -12.51 12.82
N VAL A 104 -7.72 -13.64 12.70
CA VAL A 104 -8.29 -14.95 12.93
C VAL A 104 -8.72 -14.88 14.38
N LYS A 105 -10.00 -14.57 14.63
CA LYS A 105 -10.61 -14.84 15.92
C LYS A 105 -10.27 -16.30 16.20
N SER A 106 -9.56 -16.52 17.30
CA SER A 106 -9.15 -17.84 17.77
C SER A 106 -10.26 -18.85 17.48
N ILE A 107 -9.89 -20.00 16.90
CA ILE A 107 -10.77 -21.16 16.66
C ILE A 107 -11.11 -21.82 18.01
N SER A 108 -11.48 -21.03 19.01
CA SER A 108 -11.92 -21.44 20.34
C SER A 108 -13.37 -21.03 20.61
N GLN A 109 -14.10 -20.52 19.62
CA GLN A 109 -15.52 -20.14 19.74
C GLN A 109 -16.45 -20.82 18.72
N LEU A 110 -16.00 -21.90 18.05
CA LEU A 110 -16.86 -22.75 17.20
C LEU A 110 -17.02 -24.18 17.77
N SER A 111 -16.87 -24.30 19.09
CA SER A 111 -17.22 -25.50 19.84
C SER A 111 -17.90 -25.09 21.13
N ALA A 112 -19.16 -24.68 21.01
CA ALA A 112 -20.17 -24.66 22.07
C ALA A 112 -21.51 -25.00 21.42
#